data_AF-A0A517YF36-F1
#
_entry.id   AF-A0A517YF36-F1
#
_cell.length_a   1.000
_cell.length_b   1.000
_cell.length_c   1.000
_cell.angle_alpha   90.00
_cell.angle_beta   90.00
_cell.angle_gamma   90.00
#
_symmetry.space_group_name_H-M   'P 1'
#
loop_
_entity.id
_entity.type
_entity.pdbx_description
1 polymer ?
#
loop_
_entity_poly.entity_id
_entity_poly.type
_entity_poly.pdbx_seq_one_letter_code
_entity_poly.pdbx_strand_id
1 'polypeptide(L)' 'MKHRELHVVITQTHGHWSASLAHSPELGYGGKTAREAARRLLHDSAIVDLDEGHLIETSAVESDGRLELVVRVGE' A
#
# COMPACT_ATOMS: atom_id res chain seq x y z
N MET A 1 -3.57 12.09 -18.97
CA MET A 1 -3.88 10.83 -18.28
C MET A 1 -4.44 11.18 -16.94
N LYS A 2 -5.57 10.58 -16.55
CA LYS A 2 -6.12 10.77 -15.20
C LYS A 2 -5.39 9.78 -14.29
N HIS A 3 -5.02 10.24 -13.10
CA HIS A 3 -4.31 9.43 -12.12
C HIS A 3 -5.11 9.44 -10.82
N ARG A 4 -5.10 8.33 -10.10
CA ARG A 4 -5.66 8.22 -8.75
C ARG A 4 -4.52 8.05 -7.75
N GLU A 5 -4.57 8.78 -6.63
CA GLU A 5 -3.62 8.62 -5.54
C GLU A 5 -4.21 7.74 -4.44
N LEU A 6 -3.43 6.76 -4.00
CA LEU A 6 -3.76 5.82 -2.93
C LEU A 6 -2.80 6.06 -1.76
N HIS A 7 -3.37 6.29 -0.60
CA HIS A 7 -2.62 6.44 0.64
C HIS A 7 -2.62 5.09 1.36
N VAL A 8 -1.46 4.45 1.39
CA VAL A 8 -1.23 3.15 2.01
C VAL A 8 -0.51 3.36 3.35
N VAL A 9 -1.06 2.79 4.41
CA VAL A 9 -0.45 2.78 5.74
C VAL A 9 -0.03 1.36 6.06
N ILE A 10 1.24 1.17 6.37
CA ILE A 10 1.84 -0.12 6.69
C ILE A 10 2.37 -0.06 8.11
N THR A 11 1.95 -0.98 8.95
CA THR A 11 2.36 -1.05 10.36
C THR A 11 2.99 -2.40 10.67
N GLN A 12 4.06 -2.39 11.46
CA GLN A 12 4.65 -3.59 12.02
C GLN A 12 4.04 -3.87 13.39
N THR A 13 3.58 -5.10 13.60
CA THR A 13 3.01 -5.55 14.87
C THR A 13 3.48 -6.97 15.14
N HIS A 14 4.14 -7.19 16.29
CA HIS A 14 4.73 -8.48 16.67
C HIS A 14 5.62 -9.11 15.58
N GLY A 15 6.40 -8.29 14.87
CA GLY A 15 7.29 -8.76 13.80
C GLY A 15 6.60 -9.02 12.45
N HIS A 16 5.28 -8.81 12.35
CA HIS A 16 4.52 -8.93 11.11
C HIS A 16 4.18 -7.56 10.54
N TRP A 17 4.24 -7.40 9.23
CA TRP A 17 3.81 -6.17 8.55
C TRP A 17 2.37 -6.32 8.07
N SER A 18 1.56 -5.28 8.26
CA SER A 18 0.18 -5.21 7.77
C SER A 18 -0.02 -3.90 7.03
N ALA A 19 -0.54 -3.96 5.80
CA ALA A 19 -0.84 -2.79 4.98
C ALA A 19 -2.34 -2.56 4.88
N SER A 20 -2.76 -1.31 4.94
CA SER A 20 -4.15 -0.89 4.79
C SER A 20 -4.24 0.41 4.00
N LEU A 21 -5.42 0.75 3.50
CA LEU A 21 -5.67 2.08 2.93
C LEU A 21 -6.03 3.05 4.05
N ALA A 22 -5.52 4.29 4.00
CA ALA A 22 -5.80 5.30 5.02
C ALA A 22 -7.30 5.55 5.23
N HIS A 23 -8.11 5.42 4.17
CA HIS A 23 -9.56 5.57 4.21
C HIS A 23 -10.33 4.27 4.53
N SER A 24 -9.64 3.13 4.61
CA SER A 24 -10.22 1.82 4.91
C SER A 24 -9.23 0.97 5.74
N PRO A 25 -8.97 1.36 7.00
CA PRO A 25 -7.96 0.71 7.84
C PRO A 25 -8.32 -0.71 8.26
N GLU A 26 -9.60 -1.09 8.14
CA GLU A 26 -10.12 -2.42 8.47
C GLU A 26 -9.72 -3.52 7.46
N LEU A 27 -9.37 -3.12 6.23
CA LEU A 27 -8.87 -4.02 5.18
C LEU A 27 -7.34 -4.08 5.28
N GLY A 28 -6.86 -4.88 6.25
CA GLY A 28 -5.44 -5.09 6.51
C GLY A 28 -4.89 -6.33 5.82
N TYR A 29 -3.78 -6.18 5.09
CA TYR A 29 -3.10 -7.26 4.37
C TYR A 29 -1.72 -7.53 4.96
N GLY A 30 -1.54 -8.75 5.48
CA GLY A 30 -0.29 -9.18 6.10
C GLY A 30 0.81 -9.55 5.10
N GLY A 31 2.07 -9.30 5.46
CA GLY A 31 3.28 -9.69 4.73
C GLY A 31 4.49 -9.88 5.65
N LYS A 32 5.52 -10.59 5.15
CA LYS A 32 6.82 -10.73 5.86
C LYS A 32 7.66 -9.45 5.80
N THR A 33 7.36 -8.59 4.83
CA THR A 33 7.98 -7.26 4.67
C THR A 33 6.89 -6.22 4.40
N ALA A 34 7.19 -4.94 4.66
CA ALA A 34 6.29 -3.84 4.35
C ALA A 34 5.86 -3.83 2.87
N ARG A 35 6.82 -4.04 1.96
CA ARG A 35 6.57 -4.08 0.51
C ARG A 35 5.68 -5.25 0.09
N GLU A 36 5.83 -6.42 0.72
CA GLU A 36 4.94 -7.56 0.46
C GLU A 36 3.51 -7.27 0.92
N ALA A 37 3.35 -6.69 2.13
CA ALA A 37 2.04 -6.30 2.65
C ALA A 37 1.35 -5.28 1.71
N ALA A 38 2.08 -4.25 1.27
CA ALA A 38 1.58 -3.25 0.33
C ALA A 38 1.18 -3.86 -1.02
N ARG A 39 2.00 -4.76 -1.58
CA ARG A 39 1.70 -5.43 -2.85
C ARG A 39 0.44 -6.29 -2.75
N ARG A 40 0.26 -7.00 -1.64
CA ARG A 40 -0.94 -7.81 -1.38
C ARG A 40 -2.18 -6.93 -1.25
N LEU A 41 -2.11 -5.84 -0.50
CA LEU A 41 -3.20 -4.85 -0.42
C LEU A 41 -3.61 -4.35 -1.81
N LEU A 42 -2.64 -3.91 -2.61
CA LEU A 42 -2.92 -3.33 -3.93
C LEU A 42 -3.48 -4.36 -4.93
N HIS A 43 -3.04 -5.62 -4.84
CA HIS A 43 -3.51 -6.70 -5.71
C HIS A 43 -4.92 -7.17 -5.35
N ASP A 44 -5.21 -7.27 -4.05
CA ASP A 44 -6.45 -7.90 -3.57
C ASP A 44 -7.58 -6.87 -3.40
N SER A 45 -7.23 -5.61 -3.18
CA SER A 45 -8.15 -4.52 -3.44
C SER A 45 -8.37 -4.49 -4.95
N ALA A 46 -9.56 -4.83 -5.43
CA ALA A 46 -9.97 -4.67 -6.85
C ALA A 46 -9.96 -3.19 -7.33
N ILE A 47 -9.18 -2.34 -6.67
CA ILE A 47 -8.98 -0.91 -6.84
C ILE A 47 -7.93 -0.65 -7.93
N VAL A 48 -7.04 -1.61 -8.19
CA VAL A 48 -5.97 -1.48 -9.19
C VAL A 48 -5.90 -2.74 -10.05
N ASP A 49 -6.10 -2.59 -11.35
CA ASP A 49 -5.67 -3.60 -12.31
C ASP A 49 -4.14 -3.52 -12.41
N LEU A 50 -3.45 -4.52 -11.88
CA LEU A 50 -1.99 -4.55 -11.81
C LEU A 50 -1.33 -5.03 -13.11
N ASP A 51 -2.06 -5.04 -14.22
CA ASP A 51 -1.49 -5.27 -15.54
C ASP A 51 -0.45 -4.16 -15.87
N GLU A 52 0.80 -4.54 -15.59
CA GLU A 52 2.08 -4.00 -16.01
C GLU A 52 2.22 -2.46 -16.10
N GLY A 53 2.61 -1.83 -14.97
CA GLY A 53 3.49 -0.64 -15.02
C GLY A 53 2.91 0.68 -14.53
N HIS A 54 1.69 0.72 -13.98
CA HIS A 54 1.02 1.97 -13.62
C HIS A 54 1.19 2.43 -12.17
N LEU A 55 1.99 1.73 -11.36
CA LEU A 55 2.27 2.11 -9.97
C LEU A 55 3.51 2.99 -9.87
N ILE A 56 3.33 4.24 -9.46
CA ILE A 56 4.43 5.16 -9.14
C ILE A 56 4.37 5.45 -7.65
N GLU A 57 5.38 5.01 -6.90
CA GLU A 57 5.59 5.47 -5.53
C GLU A 57 6.04 6.94 -5.58
N THR A 58 5.28 7.82 -4.94
CA THR A 58 5.53 9.28 -5.00
C THR A 58 6.06 9.84 -3.69
N SER A 59 5.75 9.20 -2.58
CA SER A 59 6.22 9.60 -1.26
C SER A 59 6.23 8.40 -0.32
N ALA A 60 7.26 8.34 0.52
CA ALA A 60 7.42 7.35 1.57
C ALA A 60 7.92 8.05 2.84
N VAL A 61 7.16 7.93 3.93
CA VAL A 61 7.56 8.41 5.25
C VAL A 61 7.65 7.22 6.19
N GLU A 62 8.86 6.96 6.67
CA GLU A 62 9.13 5.87 7.61
C GLU A 62 9.32 6.42 9.03
N SER A 63 8.66 5.77 9.98
CA SER A 63 8.78 6.00 11.43
C SER A 63 8.83 4.63 12.11
N ASP A 64 9.26 4.57 13.37
CA ASP A 64 9.50 3.30 14.07
C ASP A 64 8.29 2.34 13.99
N GLY A 65 8.44 1.26 13.22
CA GLY A 65 7.39 0.26 12.96
C GLY A 65 6.22 0.73 12.09
N ARG A 66 6.34 1.85 11.35
CA ARG A 66 5.26 2.37 10.48
C ARG A 66 5.82 3.04 9.23
N LEU A 67 5.27 2.66 8.08
CA LEU A 67 5.58 3.23 6.77
C LEU A 67 4.30 3.75 6.12
N GLU A 68 4.28 5.03 5.75
CA GLU A 68 3.20 5.66 5.01
C GLU A 68 3.66 5.89 3.56
N LEU A 69 2.90 5.34 2.60
CA LEU A 69 3.21 5.40 1.18
C LEU A 69 2.08 6.10 0.43
N VAL A 70 2.44 7.00 -0.48
CA VAL A 70 1.51 7.53 -1.49
C VAL A 70 1.86 6.90 -2.83
N VAL A 71 0.93 6.08 -3.34
CA VAL A 71 1.06 5.38 -4.61
C VAL A 71 0.12 6.03 -5.61
N ARG A 72 0.66 6.51 -6.72
CA ARG A 72 -0.12 7.00 -7.85
C ARG A 72 -0.36 5.86 -8.83
N VAL A 73 -1.62 5.70 -9.21
CA VAL A 73 -2.09 4.67 -10.15
C VAL A 73 -2.56 5.38 -11.41
N GLY A 74 -2.04 4.98 -12.57
CA GLY A 74 -2.57 5.40 -13.87
C GLY A 74 -3.89 4.71 -14.18
N GLU A 75 -4.90 5.47 -14.63
CA GLU A 75 -6.12 4.91 -15.27
C GLU A 75 -5.86 4.48 -16.72
#